data_AF-A0A953SH77-F1
#
_entry.id   AF-A0A953SH77-F1
#
_cell.length_a   1.000
_cell.length_b   1.000
_cell.length_c   1.000
_cell.angle_alpha   90.00
_cell.angle_beta   90.00
_cell.angle_gamma   90.00
#
_symmetry.space_group_name_H-M   'P 1'
#
loop_
_entity.id
_entity.type
_entity.pdbx_description
1 polymer ?
#
loop_
_entity_poly.entity_id
_entity_poly.type
_entity_poly.pdbx_seq_one_letter_code
_entity_poly.pdbx_strand_id
1 'polypeptide(L)'
;GDTDLLISDMSMGRDFARVVGDGTCALMRGHGCTVAGRSIREAVYTAVYLEVNADLQWKASHFGKLTFLSPGEIEKINSRLGQGKPGEGYNRSWEYWCRRAGITNTRR
;
A
#
# COMPACT_ATOMS: atom_id res chain seq x y z
N GLY A 1 0.94 23.76 14.80
CA GLY A 1 0.73 23.58 16.24
C GLY A 1 1.06 22.15 16.59
N ASP A 2 1.33 21.90 17.87
CA ASP A 2 1.68 20.57 18.37
C ASP A 2 0.45 19.65 18.40
N THR A 3 0.67 18.35 18.20
CA THR A 3 -0.36 17.30 18.28
C THR A 3 0.20 16.09 19.03
N ASP A 4 -0.66 15.25 19.58
CA ASP A 4 -0.30 13.94 20.16
C ASP A 4 -0.08 12.84 19.09
N LEU A 5 -0.11 13.25 17.82
CA LEU A 5 -0.02 12.41 16.63
C LEU A 5 -1.17 11.41 16.47
N LEU A 6 -2.31 11.56 17.17
CA LEU A 6 -3.46 10.67 17.02
C LEU A 6 -4.57 11.29 16.18
N ILE A 7 -5.38 10.44 15.55
CA ILE A 7 -6.69 10.80 15.02
C ILE A 7 -7.70 10.37 16.06
N SER A 8 -8.08 11.28 16.95
CA SER A 8 -8.88 10.97 18.15
C SER A 8 -10.34 11.42 18.06
N ASP A 9 -10.72 12.16 17.02
CA ASP A 9 -12.09 12.61 16.82
C ASP A 9 -12.57 12.55 15.37
N MET A 10 -13.87 12.73 15.18
CA MET A 10 -14.52 12.64 13.86
C MET A 10 -14.17 13.78 12.91
N SER A 11 -13.79 14.96 13.42
CA SER A 11 -13.31 16.05 12.58
C SER A 11 -11.98 15.68 11.96
N MET A 12 -11.04 15.23 12.79
CA MET A 12 -9.74 14.70 12.34
C MET A 12 -9.91 13.50 11.41
N GLY A 13 -10.85 12.59 11.71
CA GLY A 13 -11.16 11.45 10.86
C GLY A 13 -11.67 11.85 9.47
N ARG A 14 -12.53 12.88 9.37
CA ARG A 14 -12.98 13.43 8.08
C ARG A 14 -11.85 14.11 7.32
N ASP A 15 -10.97 14.82 8.02
CA ASP A 15 -9.80 15.45 7.40
C ASP A 15 -8.81 14.41 6.89
N PHE A 16 -8.58 13.35 7.66
CA PHE A 16 -7.78 12.22 7.24
C PHE A 16 -8.37 11.50 6.03
N ALA A 17 -9.68 11.23 6.03
CA ALA A 17 -10.36 10.63 4.88
C ALA A 17 -10.22 11.49 3.61
N ARG A 18 -10.24 12.83 3.74
CA ARG A 18 -9.99 13.74 2.62
C ARG A 18 -8.55 13.66 2.11
N VAL A 19 -7.57 13.48 2.99
CA VAL A 19 -6.16 13.28 2.61
C VAL A 19 -5.97 11.96 1.87
N VAL A 20 -6.63 10.89 2.30
CA VAL A 20 -6.61 9.60 1.59
C VAL A 20 -7.24 9.75 0.20
N GLY A 21 -8.40 10.41 0.11
CA GLY A 21 -9.10 10.64 -1.16
C GLY A 21 -9.38 9.33 -1.91
N ASP A 22 -9.09 9.32 -3.21
CA ASP A 22 -9.17 8.13 -4.07
C ASP A 22 -7.90 7.25 -4.01
N GLY A 23 -6.95 7.60 -3.15
CA GLY A 23 -5.72 6.86 -2.94
C GLY A 23 -5.91 5.60 -2.10
N THR A 24 -4.85 4.79 -2.00
CA THR A 24 -4.84 3.54 -1.22
C THR A 24 -4.01 3.64 0.06
N CYS A 25 -3.34 4.78 0.30
CA CYS A 25 -2.57 4.99 1.51
C CYS A 25 -2.41 6.48 1.83
N ALA A 26 -2.10 6.78 3.09
CA ALA A 26 -1.69 8.10 3.54
C ALA A 26 -0.54 7.99 4.54
N LEU A 27 0.35 8.99 4.51
CA LEU A 27 1.46 9.12 5.45
C LEU A 27 1.17 10.26 6.43
N MET A 28 1.32 9.97 7.71
CA MET A 28 1.22 10.96 8.79
C MET A 28 2.61 11.27 9.31
N ARG A 29 3.04 12.52 9.15
CA ARG A 29 4.37 13.00 9.56
C ARG A 29 4.64 12.65 11.04
N GLY A 30 5.72 11.91 11.30
CA GLY A 30 6.11 11.52 12.65
C GLY A 30 5.31 10.36 13.25
N HIS A 31 4.39 9.75 12.49
CA HIS A 31 3.56 8.64 12.96
C HIS A 31 3.78 7.36 12.16
N GLY A 32 3.52 7.36 10.85
CA GLY A 32 3.55 6.14 10.06
C GLY A 32 2.63 6.20 8.84
N CYS A 33 2.21 5.02 8.38
CA CYS A 33 1.32 4.87 7.23
C CYS A 33 0.00 4.21 7.65
N THR A 34 -1.05 4.58 6.91
CA THR A 34 -2.34 3.90 6.93
C THR A 34 -2.64 3.46 5.50
N VAL A 35 -3.10 2.22 5.33
CA VAL A 35 -3.37 1.62 4.03
C VAL A 35 -4.81 1.13 3.97
N ALA A 36 -5.46 1.38 2.84
CA ALA A 36 -6.79 0.90 2.51
C ALA A 36 -6.77 0.10 1.21
N GLY A 37 -7.71 -0.83 1.08
CA GLY A 37 -7.90 -1.63 -0.12
C GLY A 37 -9.33 -2.13 -0.21
N ARG A 38 -9.75 -2.57 -1.40
CA ARG A 38 -11.11 -3.11 -1.64
C ARG A 38 -11.26 -4.52 -1.08
N SER A 39 -10.15 -5.13 -0.66
CA SER A 39 -10.09 -6.40 0.06
C SER A 39 -8.89 -6.42 1.01
N ILE A 40 -8.90 -7.35 1.98
CA ILE A 40 -7.76 -7.58 2.88
C ILE A 40 -6.48 -7.89 2.09
N ARG A 41 -6.58 -8.70 1.03
CA ARG A 41 -5.42 -9.08 0.20
C ARG A 41 -4.79 -7.88 -0.48
N GLU A 42 -5.62 -6.99 -1.02
CA GLU A 42 -5.17 -5.75 -1.63
C GLU A 42 -4.55 -4.79 -0.61
N ALA A 43 -5.18 -4.61 0.56
CA ALA A 43 -4.64 -3.76 1.63
C ALA A 43 -3.27 -4.27 2.11
N VAL A 44 -3.12 -5.58 2.32
CA VAL A 44 -1.84 -6.19 2.70
C VAL A 44 -0.80 -6.06 1.59
N TYR A 45 -1.19 -6.26 0.32
CA TYR A 45 -0.28 -6.06 -0.80
C TYR A 45 0.25 -4.63 -0.85
N THR A 46 -0.66 -3.65 -0.78
CA THR A 46 -0.31 -2.24 -0.78
C THR A 46 0.59 -1.89 0.40
N ALA A 47 0.32 -2.41 1.61
CA ALA A 47 1.16 -2.14 2.78
C ALA A 47 2.60 -2.67 2.60
N VAL A 48 2.75 -3.91 2.13
CA VAL A 48 4.08 -4.50 1.90
C VAL A 48 4.84 -3.73 0.82
N TYR A 49 4.20 -3.46 -0.31
CA TYR A 49 4.87 -2.77 -1.42
C TYR A 49 5.05 -1.28 -1.18
N LEU A 50 4.25 -0.65 -0.31
CA LEU A 50 4.48 0.74 0.13
C LEU A 50 5.82 0.86 0.85
N GLU A 51 6.09 -0.04 1.80
CA GLU A 51 7.37 -0.09 2.53
C GLU A 51 8.55 -0.39 1.59
N VAL A 52 8.42 -1.42 0.73
CA VAL A 52 9.45 -1.77 -0.25
C VAL A 52 9.74 -0.59 -1.19
N ASN A 53 8.72 0.09 -1.69
CA ASN A 53 8.88 1.23 -2.57
C ASN A 53 9.50 2.43 -1.85
N ALA A 54 9.15 2.66 -0.58
CA ALA A 54 9.74 3.73 0.22
C ALA A 54 11.25 3.52 0.41
N ASP A 55 11.68 2.30 0.76
CA ASP A 55 13.09 1.95 0.89
C ASP A 55 13.85 2.08 -0.45
N LEU A 56 13.26 1.59 -1.54
CA LEU A 56 13.84 1.72 -2.88
C LEU A 56 13.99 3.18 -3.30
N GLN A 57 12.96 4.01 -3.12
CA GLN A 57 13.00 5.42 -3.48
C GLN A 57 14.00 6.18 -2.61
N TRP A 58 14.06 5.89 -1.31
CA TRP A 58 15.03 6.47 -0.39
C TRP A 58 16.46 6.12 -0.81
N LYS A 59 16.77 4.84 -1.07
CA LYS A 59 18.10 4.44 -1.57
C LYS A 59 18.43 5.11 -2.90
N ALA A 60 17.49 5.07 -3.84
CA ALA A 60 17.70 5.60 -5.18
C ALA A 60 17.90 7.13 -5.19
N SER A 61 17.28 7.88 -4.27
CA SER A 61 17.41 9.35 -4.22
C SER A 61 18.84 9.82 -3.96
N HIS A 62 19.71 8.97 -3.41
CA HIS A 62 21.12 9.27 -3.21
C HIS A 62 21.92 9.33 -4.52
N PHE A 63 21.39 8.80 -5.62
CA PHE A 63 22.04 8.77 -6.93
C PHE A 63 21.58 9.89 -7.87
N GLY A 64 20.77 10.82 -7.38
CA GLY A 64 20.30 11.99 -8.13
C GLY A 64 18.84 11.88 -8.57
N LYS A 65 18.52 12.41 -9.75
CA LYS A 65 17.14 12.54 -10.22
C LYS A 65 16.52 11.17 -10.51
N LEU A 66 15.41 10.87 -9.84
CA LEU A 66 14.63 9.65 -10.06
C LEU A 66 13.73 9.76 -11.28
N THR A 67 13.65 8.67 -12.04
CA THR A 67 12.62 8.45 -13.05
C THR A 67 11.50 7.62 -12.43
N PHE A 68 10.36 8.25 -12.17
CA PHE A 68 9.17 7.59 -11.65
C PHE A 68 8.36 6.95 -12.78
N LEU A 69 7.43 6.06 -12.40
CA LEU A 69 6.46 5.50 -13.33
C LEU A 69 5.59 6.61 -13.93
N SER A 70 5.37 6.52 -15.23
CA SER A 70 4.40 7.35 -15.93
C SER A 70 2.97 6.96 -15.53
N PRO A 71 1.98 7.87 -15.70
CA PRO A 71 0.58 7.55 -15.43
C PRO A 71 0.07 6.30 -16.17
N GLY A 72 0.48 6.11 -17.42
CA GLY A 72 0.08 4.95 -18.22
C GLY A 72 0.72 3.62 -17.75
N GLU A 73 1.91 3.66 -17.17
CA GLU A 73 2.51 2.47 -16.54
C GLU A 73 1.77 2.11 -15.24
N ILE A 74 1.45 3.11 -14.41
CA ILE A 74 0.69 2.93 -13.18
C ILE A 74 -0.67 2.30 -13.48
N GLU A 75 -1.40 2.81 -14.47
CA GLU A 75 -2.71 2.30 -14.87
C GLU A 75 -2.64 0.83 -15.32
N LYS A 76 -1.66 0.48 -16.17
CA LYS A 76 -1.49 -0.90 -16.66
C LYS A 76 -1.12 -1.87 -15.54
N ILE A 77 -0.23 -1.45 -14.63
CA ILE A 77 0.16 -2.27 -13.47
C ILE A 77 -1.05 -2.51 -12.56
N ASN A 78 -1.79 -1.44 -12.21
CA ASN A 78 -2.98 -1.54 -11.36
C ASN A 78 -4.06 -2.41 -12.01
N SER A 79 -4.29 -2.26 -13.31
CA SER A 79 -5.26 -3.07 -14.06
C SER A 79 -4.86 -4.56 -14.04
N ARG A 80 -3.58 -4.87 -14.23
CA ARG A 80 -3.07 -6.25 -14.17
C ARG A 80 -3.19 -6.85 -12.76
N LEU A 81 -2.95 -6.06 -11.71
CA LEU A 81 -3.09 -6.52 -10.32
C LEU A 81 -4.54 -6.80 -9.96
N GLY A 82 -5.45 -5.89 -10.33
CA GLY A 82 -6.89 -6.01 -10.04
C GLY A 82 -7.61 -7.06 -10.89
N GLN A 83 -7.19 -7.26 -12.14
CA GLN A 83 -7.76 -8.24 -13.08
C GLN A 83 -6.92 -9.52 -13.17
N GLY A 84 -6.05 -9.76 -12.19
CA GLY A 84 -5.18 -10.94 -12.17
C GLY A 84 -5.98 -12.24 -12.20
N LYS A 85 -5.60 -13.16 -13.07
CA LYS A 85 -6.12 -14.55 -13.06
C LYS A 85 -5.77 -15.25 -11.74
N PRO A 86 -6.43 -16.37 -11.40
CA PRO A 86 -5.98 -17.21 -10.28
C PRO A 86 -4.48 -17.53 -10.39
N GLY A 87 -3.73 -17.31 -9.31
CA GLY A 87 -2.27 -17.44 -9.31
C GLY A 87 -1.49 -16.20 -9.79
N GLU A 88 -2.18 -15.09 -10.11
CA GLU A 88 -1.59 -13.80 -10.45
C GLU A 88 -2.04 -12.69 -9.47
N GLY A 89 -1.57 -11.46 -9.70
CA GLY A 89 -1.98 -10.27 -8.96
C GLY A 89 -1.82 -10.39 -7.44
N TYR A 90 -2.82 -9.89 -6.71
CA TYR A 90 -2.84 -9.94 -5.25
C TYR A 90 -2.85 -11.36 -4.68
N ASN A 91 -3.50 -12.32 -5.37
CA ASN A 91 -3.63 -13.71 -4.89
C ASN A 91 -2.27 -14.41 -4.83
N ARG A 92 -1.43 -14.24 -5.85
CA ARG A 92 -0.08 -14.81 -5.87
C ARG A 92 0.75 -14.37 -4.66
N SER A 93 0.73 -13.07 -4.39
CA SER A 93 1.51 -12.46 -3.32
C SER A 93 0.96 -12.89 -1.96
N TRP A 94 -0.37 -12.92 -1.82
CA TRP A 94 -1.05 -13.42 -0.64
C TRP A 94 -0.64 -14.87 -0.29
N GLU A 95 -0.73 -15.79 -1.25
CA GLU A 95 -0.33 -17.18 -1.03
C GLU A 95 1.14 -17.31 -0.63
N TYR A 96 2.02 -16.52 -1.25
CA TYR A 96 3.44 -16.48 -0.89
C TYR A 96 3.64 -16.03 0.57
N TRP A 97 2.97 -14.95 1.00
CA TRP A 97 3.06 -14.47 2.38
C TRP A 97 2.43 -15.43 3.38
N CYS A 98 1.30 -16.07 3.05
CA CYS A 98 0.72 -17.14 3.87
C CYS A 98 1.73 -18.27 4.10
N ARG A 99 2.35 -18.79 3.04
CA ARG A 99 3.38 -19.84 3.15
C ARG A 99 4.55 -19.40 4.03
N ARG A 100 5.03 -18.15 3.87
CA ARG A 100 6.10 -17.58 4.71
C ARG A 100 5.70 -17.42 6.17
N ALA A 101 4.43 -17.16 6.44
CA ALA A 101 3.86 -17.10 7.79
C ALA A 101 3.54 -18.48 8.37
N GLY A 102 3.88 -19.59 7.69
CA GLY A 102 3.58 -20.94 8.14
C GLY A 102 2.13 -21.39 7.91
N ILE A 103 1.35 -20.62 7.16
CA ILE A 103 -0.04 -20.94 6.81
C ILE A 103 -0.01 -21.79 5.53
N THR A 104 0.01 -23.11 5.71
CA THR A 104 0.13 -24.09 4.61
C THR A 104 -1.18 -24.78 4.21
N ASN A 105 -2.31 -24.39 4.80
CA ASN A 105 -3.64 -24.92 4.46
C ASN A 105 -4.71 -23.86 4.66
N THR A 106 -5.24 -23.30 3.58
CA THR A 106 -6.66 -22.91 3.56
C THR A 106 -7.41 -24.04 2.87
N ARG A 107 -7.74 -25.08 3.63
CA ARG A 107 -8.77 -26.03 3.21
C ARG A 107 -10.13 -25.33 3.30
N ARG A 108 -10.79 -25.32 2.14
CA ARG A 108 -12.18 -24.92 1.81
C ARG A 108 -12.49 -23.43 1.79
#